data_AF-A0A950ISB2-F1
#
_entry.id   AF-A0A950ISB2-F1
#
_cell.length_a   1.000
_cell.length_b   1.000
_cell.length_c   1.000
_cell.angle_alpha   90.00
_cell.angle_beta   90.00
_cell.angle_gamma   90.00
#
_symmetry.space_group_name_H-M   'P 1'
#
loop_
_entity.id
_entity.type
_entity.pdbx_description
1 polymer ?
#
loop_
_entity_poly.entity_id
_entity_poly.type
_entity_poly.pdbx_seq_one_letter_code
_entity_poly.pdbx_strand_id
1 'polypeptide(L)'
;MISRGWIQAAAMVLIIGFFIMGVLTYYTYNDEPPIPSVVKDPSGTVLFTRAEIMGGQQVFLSNGLMQYGSIFGHGAYLGPDFTTEYLHRAALSSIDFYGGQGSDGARSQTIADFKKNQYDAATGALTYTPAQAHAFEENRRYYSAFFGEPTTKFGLRPNAIRDPEDIRKVTAFFSWSAWTASTARPGHPYSYTNNWPPEPLVDNHATADSVVWSVLSLIALLGGLGILLGVFGRWTFWDGTDVNNRQCPFALRTMFS
;
A
#
# COMPACT_ATOMS: atom_id res chain seq x y z
N MET A 1 -21.81 10.90 -38.42
CA MET A 1 -20.66 11.83 -38.33
C MET A 1 -20.60 12.34 -36.89
N ILE A 2 -19.46 12.25 -36.20
CA ILE A 2 -19.32 12.71 -34.81
C ILE A 2 -19.42 14.25 -34.80
N SER A 3 -20.23 14.83 -33.91
CA SER A 3 -20.36 16.28 -33.83
C SER A 3 -19.06 16.91 -33.30
N ARG A 4 -18.73 18.13 -33.76
CA ARG A 4 -17.53 18.85 -33.29
C ARG A 4 -17.54 19.06 -31.77
N GLY A 5 -18.72 19.21 -31.16
CA GLY A 5 -18.87 19.35 -29.71
C GLY A 5 -18.44 18.10 -28.92
N TRP A 6 -18.74 16.90 -29.43
CA TRP A 6 -18.27 15.65 -28.80
C TRP A 6 -16.74 15.50 -28.86
N ILE A 7 -16.13 15.92 -29.96
CA ILE A 7 -14.66 15.91 -30.10
C ILE A 7 -14.02 16.91 -29.13
N GLN A 8 -14.59 18.12 -29.00
CA GLN A 8 -14.12 19.13 -28.04
C GLN A 8 -14.25 18.65 -26.59
N ALA A 9 -15.39 18.03 -26.24
CA ALA A 9 -15.60 17.48 -24.90
C ALA A 9 -14.59 16.36 -24.58
N ALA A 10 -14.40 15.42 -25.50
CA ALA A 10 -13.42 14.35 -25.34
C ALA A 10 -11.99 14.89 -25.21
N ALA A 11 -11.60 15.84 -26.07
CA ALA A 11 -10.29 16.48 -26.00
C ALA A 11 -10.08 17.20 -24.66
N MET A 12 -11.09 17.90 -24.15
CA MET A 12 -11.03 18.58 -22.85
C MET A 12 -10.84 17.57 -21.71
N VAL A 13 -11.59 16.47 -21.69
CA VAL A 13 -11.45 15.42 -20.66
C VAL A 13 -10.04 14.81 -20.70
N LEU A 14 -9.51 14.52 -21.89
CA LEU A 14 -8.15 13.99 -22.03
C LEU A 14 -7.11 14.98 -21.53
N ILE A 15 -7.17 16.25 -21.96
CA ILE A 15 -6.20 17.27 -21.56
C ILE A 15 -6.20 17.47 -20.05
N ILE A 16 -7.37 17.62 -19.43
CA ILE A 16 -7.49 17.82 -17.98
C ILE A 16 -7.03 16.57 -17.24
N GLY A 17 -7.44 15.38 -17.68
CA GLY A 17 -7.06 14.11 -17.06
C GLY A 17 -5.55 13.87 -17.09
N PHE A 18 -4.90 14.05 -18.25
CA PHE A 18 -3.45 13.92 -18.38
C PHE A 18 -2.70 15.01 -17.63
N PHE A 19 -3.23 16.24 -17.56
CA PHE A 19 -2.62 17.30 -16.77
C PHE A 19 -2.61 16.96 -15.27
N ILE A 20 -3.75 16.52 -14.71
CA ILE A 20 -3.84 16.09 -13.31
C ILE A 20 -2.89 14.92 -13.06
N MET A 21 -2.87 13.92 -13.95
CA MET A 21 -1.97 12.78 -13.83
C MET A 21 -0.50 13.22 -13.82
N GLY A 22 -0.08 14.09 -14.73
CA GLY A 22 1.29 14.60 -14.79
C GLY A 22 1.70 15.35 -13.51
N VAL A 23 0.80 16.16 -12.96
CA VAL A 23 1.04 16.85 -11.68
C VAL A 23 1.18 15.86 -10.53
N LEU A 24 0.30 14.86 -10.43
CA LEU A 24 0.37 13.84 -9.39
C LEU A 24 1.65 13.00 -9.50
N THR A 25 2.02 12.59 -10.72
CA THR A 25 3.27 11.87 -10.97
C THR A 25 4.49 12.67 -10.50
N TYR A 26 4.53 13.98 -10.76
CA TYR A 26 5.59 14.84 -10.26
C TYR A 26 5.70 14.84 -8.73
N TYR A 27 4.58 14.91 -8.02
CA TYR A 27 4.59 14.80 -6.55
C TYR A 27 5.05 13.41 -6.08
N THR A 28 4.58 12.33 -6.71
CA THR A 28 4.97 10.97 -6.36
C THR A 28 6.49 10.76 -6.43
N TYR A 29 7.17 11.28 -7.46
CA TYR A 29 8.62 11.13 -7.59
C TYR A 29 9.42 11.95 -6.56
N ASN A 30 8.89 13.08 -6.10
CA ASN A 30 9.59 13.90 -5.11
C ASN A 30 9.34 13.42 -3.67
N ASP A 31 8.24 12.72 -3.44
CA ASP A 31 7.77 12.32 -2.11
C ASP A 31 7.95 10.82 -1.82
N GLU A 32 8.58 10.06 -2.73
CA GLU A 32 8.82 8.63 -2.53
C GLU A 32 9.72 8.36 -1.32
N PRO A 33 9.51 7.24 -0.60
CA PRO A 33 10.38 6.88 0.51
C PRO A 33 11.81 6.64 0.01
N PRO A 34 12.84 7.21 0.66
CA PRO A 34 14.21 7.00 0.24
C PRO A 34 14.62 5.55 0.49
N ILE A 35 15.47 5.01 -0.37
CA ILE A 35 16.19 3.76 -0.11
C ILE A 35 17.52 4.13 0.57
N PRO A 36 17.76 3.78 1.84
CA PRO A 36 18.99 4.16 2.52
C PRO A 36 20.22 3.57 1.84
N SER A 37 21.32 4.33 1.81
CA SER A 37 22.63 3.81 1.37
C SER A 37 23.13 2.69 2.28
N VAL A 38 22.91 2.88 3.59
CA VAL A 38 23.28 1.96 4.65
C VAL A 38 22.26 2.05 5.78
N VAL A 39 21.94 0.91 6.38
CA VAL A 39 21.19 0.80 7.63
C VAL A 39 22.14 0.28 8.70
N LYS A 40 22.19 0.97 9.83
CA LYS A 40 23.12 0.66 10.93
C LYS A 40 22.41 0.68 12.28
N ASP A 41 22.99 -0.02 13.25
CA ASP A 41 22.58 0.08 14.64
C ASP A 41 23.20 1.33 15.31
N PRO A 42 22.88 1.62 16.59
CA PRO A 42 23.44 2.78 17.30
C PRO A 42 24.95 2.69 17.57
N SER A 43 25.54 1.49 17.51
CA SER A 43 26.99 1.29 17.65
C SER A 43 27.75 1.62 16.35
N GLY A 44 27.04 1.81 15.24
CA GLY A 44 27.60 2.02 13.92
C GLY A 44 27.82 0.71 13.15
N THR A 45 27.40 -0.43 13.69
CA THR A 45 27.46 -1.72 12.99
C THR A 45 26.45 -1.72 11.85
N VAL A 46 26.92 -2.03 10.64
CA VAL A 46 26.06 -2.11 9.45
C VAL A 46 25.18 -3.36 9.53
N LEU A 47 23.87 -3.17 9.40
CA LEU A 47 22.89 -4.25 9.34
C LEU A 47 22.71 -4.74 7.90
N PHE A 48 22.48 -3.80 6.99
CA PHE A 48 22.36 -4.05 5.55
C PHE A 48 22.51 -2.75 4.75
N THR A 49 22.69 -2.87 3.44
CA THR A 49 22.98 -1.77 2.52
C THR A 49 21.90 -1.63 1.44
N ARG A 50 21.93 -0.51 0.71
CA ARG A 50 21.11 -0.31 -0.50
C ARG A 50 21.20 -1.48 -1.47
N ALA A 51 22.42 -1.99 -1.71
CA ALA A 51 22.65 -3.08 -2.65
C ALA A 51 21.90 -4.35 -2.24
N GLU A 52 21.75 -4.60 -0.94
CA GLU A 52 21.03 -5.74 -0.43
C GLU A 52 19.52 -5.56 -0.45
N ILE A 53 19.01 -4.34 -0.22
CA ILE A 53 17.59 -4.02 -0.41
C ILE A 53 17.20 -4.28 -1.87
N MET A 54 17.98 -3.75 -2.82
CA MET A 54 17.75 -3.95 -4.26
C MET A 54 17.92 -5.42 -4.66
N GLY A 55 18.96 -6.09 -4.15
CA GLY A 55 19.17 -7.52 -4.35
C GLY A 55 18.02 -8.36 -3.78
N GLY A 56 17.44 -7.94 -2.66
CA GLY A 56 16.30 -8.58 -2.03
C GLY A 56 15.02 -8.46 -2.86
N GLN A 57 14.80 -7.29 -3.45
CA GLN A 57 13.72 -7.10 -4.44
C GLN A 57 13.91 -8.04 -5.64
N GLN A 58 15.14 -8.19 -6.14
CA GLN A 58 15.44 -9.13 -7.22
C GLN A 58 15.15 -10.59 -6.81
N VAL A 59 15.58 -11.01 -5.62
CA VAL A 59 15.29 -12.35 -5.07
C VAL A 59 13.77 -12.56 -4.94
N PHE A 60 13.04 -11.56 -4.45
CA PHE A 60 11.59 -11.59 -4.33
C PHE A 60 10.91 -11.82 -5.70
N LEU A 61 11.32 -11.05 -6.72
CA LEU A 61 10.76 -11.15 -8.07
C LEU A 61 11.17 -12.45 -8.78
N SER A 62 12.43 -12.86 -8.70
CA SER A 62 12.93 -14.06 -9.39
C SER A 62 12.33 -15.35 -8.83
N ASN A 63 11.93 -15.34 -7.55
CA ASN A 63 11.25 -16.47 -6.91
C ASN A 63 9.73 -16.45 -7.11
N GLY A 64 9.19 -15.48 -7.84
CA GLY A 64 7.76 -15.37 -8.10
C GLY A 64 6.93 -15.10 -6.85
N LEU A 65 7.51 -14.44 -5.84
CA LEU A 65 6.84 -14.24 -4.56
C LEU A 65 5.65 -13.28 -4.66
N MET A 66 5.58 -12.43 -5.69
CA MET A 66 4.41 -11.58 -5.97
C MET A 66 3.21 -12.38 -6.53
N GLN A 67 3.45 -13.56 -7.09
CA GLN A 67 2.40 -14.50 -7.53
C GLN A 67 1.98 -15.46 -6.41
N TYR A 68 2.67 -15.41 -5.26
CA TYR A 68 2.38 -16.22 -4.08
C TYR A 68 1.75 -15.36 -2.97
N GLY A 69 2.46 -14.34 -2.51
CA GLY A 69 2.02 -13.36 -1.53
C GLY A 69 2.08 -11.94 -2.09
N SER A 70 2.27 -10.95 -1.22
CA SER A 70 2.25 -9.53 -1.60
C SER A 70 3.31 -8.68 -0.91
N ILE A 71 3.58 -7.51 -1.49
CA ILE A 71 4.38 -6.43 -0.89
C ILE A 71 3.57 -5.14 -1.05
N PHE A 72 3.50 -4.29 -0.02
CA PHE A 72 2.63 -3.11 -0.03
C PHE A 72 1.16 -3.41 -0.40
N GLY A 73 0.67 -4.62 -0.09
CA GLY A 73 -0.69 -5.07 -0.43
C GLY A 73 -0.88 -5.46 -1.90
N HIS A 74 0.17 -5.38 -2.73
CA HIS A 74 0.13 -5.74 -4.15
C HIS A 74 0.76 -7.12 -4.36
N GLY A 75 -0.03 -8.04 -4.89
CA GLY A 75 0.40 -9.40 -5.20
C GLY A 75 -0.75 -10.40 -5.09
N ALA A 76 -0.42 -11.65 -4.85
CA ALA A 76 -1.36 -12.72 -4.60
C ALA A 76 -1.68 -12.86 -3.11
N TYR A 77 -2.65 -13.74 -2.82
CA TYR A 77 -3.23 -13.91 -1.48
C TYR A 77 -3.06 -15.33 -0.93
N LEU A 78 -2.22 -16.16 -1.56
CA LEU A 78 -1.94 -17.51 -1.04
C LEU A 78 -0.95 -17.42 0.13
N GLY A 79 0.08 -16.61 -0.02
CA GLY A 79 1.06 -16.26 1.00
C GLY A 79 0.69 -14.99 1.77
N PRO A 80 1.54 -14.59 2.74
CA PRO A 80 1.34 -13.35 3.48
C PRO A 80 1.62 -12.11 2.62
N ASP A 81 1.21 -10.95 3.12
CA ASP A 81 1.84 -9.69 2.73
C ASP A 81 3.12 -9.52 3.55
N PHE A 82 4.28 -9.54 2.89
CA PHE A 82 5.58 -9.54 3.56
C PHE A 82 5.92 -8.22 4.24
N THR A 83 5.32 -7.11 3.80
CA THR A 83 5.48 -5.81 4.48
C THR A 83 4.79 -5.83 5.83
N THR A 84 3.55 -6.31 5.85
CA THR A 84 2.71 -6.44 7.05
C THR A 84 3.28 -7.48 7.99
N GLU A 85 3.68 -8.65 7.48
CA GLU A 85 4.24 -9.72 8.30
C GLU A 85 5.56 -9.31 8.96
N TYR A 86 6.51 -8.74 8.20
CA TYR A 86 7.75 -8.24 8.77
C TYR A 86 7.44 -7.19 9.86
N LEU A 87 6.59 -6.21 9.55
CA LEU A 87 6.25 -5.12 10.47
C LEU A 87 5.68 -5.65 11.78
N HIS A 88 4.68 -6.53 11.70
CA HIS A 88 4.04 -7.14 12.86
C HIS A 88 5.04 -7.90 13.74
N ARG A 89 5.84 -8.76 13.11
CA ARG A 89 6.86 -9.56 13.82
C ARG A 89 7.93 -8.67 14.47
N ALA A 90 8.35 -7.62 13.77
CA ALA A 90 9.34 -6.68 14.30
C ALA A 90 8.78 -5.86 15.48
N ALA A 91 7.50 -5.48 15.44
CA ALA A 91 6.84 -4.80 16.53
C ALA A 91 6.71 -5.70 17.77
N LEU A 92 6.30 -6.96 17.61
CA LEU A 92 6.27 -7.93 18.70
C LEU A 92 7.66 -8.17 19.31
N SER A 93 8.67 -8.40 18.46
CA SER A 93 10.06 -8.54 18.90
C SER A 93 10.54 -7.32 19.70
N SER A 94 10.19 -6.11 19.27
CA SER A 94 10.56 -4.88 19.97
C SER A 94 9.85 -4.76 21.32
N ILE A 95 8.56 -5.12 21.40
CA ILE A 95 7.82 -5.14 22.66
C ILE A 95 8.46 -6.13 23.64
N ASP A 96 8.78 -7.33 23.18
CA ASP A 96 9.45 -8.35 24.00
C ASP A 96 10.83 -7.87 24.46
N PHE A 97 11.59 -7.22 23.57
CA PHE A 97 12.87 -6.59 23.91
C PHE A 97 12.74 -5.54 25.03
N TYR A 98 11.62 -4.81 25.08
CA TYR A 98 11.33 -3.81 26.12
C TYR A 98 10.63 -4.35 27.37
N GLY A 99 10.56 -5.67 27.52
CA GLY A 99 9.98 -6.33 28.71
C GLY A 99 8.58 -6.93 28.49
N GLY A 100 8.13 -7.04 27.24
CA GLY A 100 6.90 -7.74 26.85
C GLY A 100 5.60 -6.95 27.06
N GLN A 101 4.48 -7.58 26.74
CA GLN A 101 3.14 -6.96 26.77
C GLN A 101 2.68 -6.49 28.16
N GLY A 102 3.25 -7.05 29.23
CA GLY A 102 2.95 -6.66 30.61
C GLY A 102 3.72 -5.42 31.11
N SER A 103 4.64 -4.89 30.30
CA SER A 103 5.41 -3.68 30.62
C SER A 103 4.58 -2.42 30.33
N ASP A 104 4.54 -1.50 31.29
CA ASP A 104 3.82 -0.22 31.18
C ASP A 104 4.34 0.67 30.02
N GLY A 105 5.58 0.45 29.56
CA GLY A 105 6.26 1.29 28.57
C GLY A 105 6.65 0.61 27.26
N ALA A 106 6.59 -0.73 27.17
CA ALA A 106 7.13 -1.45 26.00
C ALA A 106 6.44 -1.06 24.69
N ARG A 107 5.10 -0.94 24.72
CA ARG A 107 4.32 -0.55 23.54
C ARG A 107 4.57 0.91 23.15
N SER A 108 4.62 1.84 24.10
CA SER A 108 4.85 3.26 23.79
C SER A 108 6.24 3.50 23.22
N GLN A 109 7.26 2.81 23.74
CA GLN A 109 8.61 2.83 23.18
C GLN A 109 8.65 2.23 21.77
N THR A 110 7.97 1.10 21.54
CA THR A 110 7.87 0.49 20.20
C THR A 110 7.22 1.44 19.19
N ILE A 111 6.13 2.11 19.57
CA ILE A 111 5.49 3.11 18.70
C ILE A 111 6.48 4.23 18.36
N ALA A 112 7.19 4.76 19.37
CA ALA A 112 8.17 5.83 19.17
C ALA A 112 9.30 5.42 18.21
N ASP A 113 9.82 4.20 18.35
CA ASP A 113 10.89 3.64 17.52
C ASP A 113 10.49 3.53 16.04
N PHE A 114 9.28 3.03 15.77
CA PHE A 114 8.81 2.78 14.40
C PHE A 114 8.29 4.04 13.71
N LYS A 115 7.71 4.99 14.46
CA LYS A 115 7.23 6.27 13.89
C LYS A 115 8.34 7.27 13.65
N LYS A 116 9.40 7.27 14.46
CA LYS A 116 10.48 8.25 14.35
C LYS A 116 11.32 8.00 13.10
N ASN A 117 11.41 9.02 12.25
CA ASN A 117 12.24 8.98 11.07
C ASN A 117 13.71 9.28 11.42
N GLN A 118 14.56 8.25 11.35
CA GLN A 118 16.00 8.33 11.60
C GLN A 118 16.83 8.23 10.31
N TYR A 119 16.23 8.56 9.17
CA TYR A 119 16.95 8.71 7.92
C TYR A 119 17.62 10.09 7.86
N ASP A 120 18.93 10.10 7.65
CA ASP A 120 19.70 11.31 7.39
C ASP A 120 19.88 11.49 5.88
N ALA A 121 19.26 12.53 5.32
CA ALA A 121 19.33 12.83 3.89
C ALA A 121 20.72 13.28 3.42
N ALA A 122 21.56 13.85 4.30
CA ALA A 122 22.90 14.31 3.93
C ALA A 122 23.87 13.14 3.77
N THR A 123 23.78 12.14 4.64
CA THR A 123 24.64 10.95 4.60
C THR A 123 23.99 9.76 3.88
N GLY A 124 22.67 9.79 3.70
CA GLY A 124 21.87 8.68 3.20
C GLY A 124 21.81 7.49 4.16
N ALA A 125 22.15 7.66 5.44
CA ALA A 125 22.16 6.59 6.43
C ALA A 125 20.83 6.53 7.20
N LEU A 126 20.36 5.33 7.48
CA LEU A 126 19.23 5.07 8.39
C LEU A 126 19.76 4.39 9.65
N THR A 127 19.41 4.92 10.82
CA THR A 127 19.84 4.35 12.11
C THR A 127 18.67 3.64 12.78
N TYR A 128 18.78 2.33 12.95
CA TYR A 128 17.82 1.52 13.70
C TYR A 128 18.12 1.58 15.19
N THR A 129 17.07 1.44 16.02
CA THR A 129 17.23 1.25 17.45
C THR A 129 17.76 -0.16 17.77
N PRO A 130 18.25 -0.43 18.99
CA PRO A 130 18.69 -1.77 19.36
C PRO A 130 17.58 -2.82 19.22
N ALA A 131 16.33 -2.45 19.52
CA ALA A 131 15.16 -3.31 19.36
C ALA A 131 14.88 -3.62 17.89
N GLN A 132 14.95 -2.62 17.00
CA GLN A 132 14.80 -2.82 15.55
C GLN A 132 15.93 -3.68 14.96
N ALA A 133 17.17 -3.49 15.42
CA ALA A 133 18.31 -4.32 15.02
C ALA A 133 18.16 -5.78 15.48
N HIS A 134 17.70 -6.00 16.71
CA HIS A 134 17.35 -7.32 17.23
C HIS A 134 16.24 -7.98 16.40
N ALA A 135 15.16 -7.24 16.14
CA ALA A 135 14.03 -7.69 15.34
C ALA A 135 14.42 -8.07 13.91
N PHE A 136 15.38 -7.38 13.30
CA PHE A 136 15.88 -7.73 11.97
C PHE A 136 16.51 -9.13 11.96
N GLU A 137 17.34 -9.45 12.95
CA GLU A 137 18.00 -10.75 13.05
C GLU A 137 16.99 -11.88 13.34
N GLU A 138 15.98 -11.64 14.18
CA GLU A 138 14.90 -12.60 14.40
C GLU A 138 14.07 -12.87 13.13
N ASN A 139 13.74 -11.81 12.39
CA ASN A 139 13.02 -11.95 11.12
C ASN A 139 13.88 -12.66 10.06
N ARG A 140 15.18 -12.41 10.02
CA ARG A 140 16.09 -13.13 9.11
C ARG A 140 16.08 -14.63 9.38
N ARG A 141 16.12 -15.04 10.66
CA ARG A 141 16.01 -16.46 11.06
C ARG A 141 14.65 -17.04 10.69
N TYR A 142 13.58 -16.28 10.91
CA TYR A 142 12.23 -16.69 10.53
C TYR A 142 12.11 -16.93 9.03
N TYR A 143 12.52 -15.98 8.19
CA TYR A 143 12.45 -16.12 6.74
C TYR A 143 13.37 -17.21 6.22
N SER A 144 14.53 -17.44 6.87
CA SER A 144 15.37 -18.61 6.57
C SER A 144 14.62 -19.92 6.77
N ALA A 145 13.86 -20.06 7.86
CA ALA A 145 13.07 -21.26 8.13
C ALA A 145 11.84 -21.37 7.22
N PHE A 146 11.16 -20.25 6.97
CA PHE A 146 9.98 -20.19 6.13
C PHE A 146 10.27 -20.57 4.67
N PHE A 147 11.27 -19.93 4.05
CA PHE A 147 11.65 -20.21 2.67
C PHE A 147 12.52 -21.47 2.52
N GLY A 148 13.22 -21.89 3.59
CA GLY A 148 14.01 -23.11 3.64
C GLY A 148 13.21 -24.38 3.93
N GLU A 149 11.90 -24.27 4.12
CA GLU A 149 11.03 -25.41 4.45
C GLU A 149 11.11 -26.52 3.37
N PRO A 150 11.46 -27.77 3.74
CA PRO A 150 11.64 -28.86 2.77
C PRO A 150 10.33 -29.45 2.23
N THR A 151 9.18 -28.98 2.71
CA THR A 151 7.85 -29.41 2.24
C THR A 151 7.09 -28.26 1.57
N THR A 152 5.91 -28.55 1.04
CA THR A 152 5.01 -27.54 0.47
C THR A 152 4.01 -27.01 1.51
N LYS A 153 4.29 -27.15 2.83
CA LYS A 153 3.30 -26.81 3.88
C LYS A 153 2.84 -25.35 3.83
N PHE A 154 3.66 -24.45 3.29
CA PHE A 154 3.35 -23.03 3.11
C PHE A 154 2.82 -22.70 1.71
N GLY A 155 2.63 -23.68 0.82
CA GLY A 155 2.20 -23.45 -0.57
C GLY A 155 3.31 -22.98 -1.51
N LEU A 156 4.55 -22.88 -1.03
CA LEU A 156 5.75 -22.68 -1.85
C LEU A 156 6.35 -24.01 -2.29
N ARG A 157 7.20 -23.97 -3.33
CA ARG A 157 8.04 -25.12 -3.68
C ARG A 157 9.00 -25.46 -2.51
N PRO A 158 9.34 -26.74 -2.29
CA PRO A 158 10.31 -27.12 -1.26
C PRO A 158 11.61 -26.34 -1.38
N ASN A 159 12.08 -25.82 -0.26
CA ASN A 159 13.30 -25.03 -0.16
C ASN A 159 13.33 -23.86 -1.17
N ALA A 160 12.26 -23.07 -1.22
CA ALA A 160 12.07 -21.96 -2.16
C ALA A 160 13.29 -21.03 -2.25
N ILE A 161 13.92 -20.70 -1.11
CA ILE A 161 15.16 -19.94 -1.01
C ILE A 161 16.04 -20.58 0.06
N ARG A 162 17.27 -20.96 -0.29
CA ARG A 162 18.23 -21.65 0.61
C ARG A 162 19.50 -20.87 0.89
N ASP A 163 19.93 -20.05 -0.07
CA ASP A 163 21.18 -19.29 0.08
C ASP A 163 21.02 -18.29 1.24
N PRO A 164 21.85 -18.39 2.30
CA PRO A 164 21.80 -17.46 3.42
C PRO A 164 21.95 -15.99 3.00
N GLU A 165 22.70 -15.70 1.93
CA GLU A 165 22.84 -14.34 1.41
C GLU A 165 21.55 -13.84 0.76
N ASP A 166 20.83 -14.70 0.03
CA ASP A 166 19.54 -14.33 -0.56
C ASP A 166 18.46 -14.15 0.50
N ILE A 167 18.49 -14.95 1.58
CA ILE A 167 17.63 -14.76 2.75
C ILE A 167 17.91 -13.41 3.41
N ARG A 168 19.19 -13.05 3.57
CA ARG A 168 19.60 -11.77 4.15
C ARG A 168 19.09 -10.60 3.31
N LYS A 169 19.30 -10.66 2.00
CA LYS A 169 18.83 -9.65 1.04
C LYS A 169 17.30 -9.52 1.04
N VAL A 170 16.56 -10.62 0.93
CA VAL A 170 15.08 -10.55 0.89
C VAL A 170 14.51 -10.04 2.21
N THR A 171 15.14 -10.39 3.34
CA THR A 171 14.79 -9.82 4.66
C THR A 171 15.08 -8.32 4.71
N ALA A 172 16.20 -7.85 4.15
CA ALA A 172 16.50 -6.41 4.05
C ALA A 172 15.45 -5.66 3.22
N PHE A 173 14.98 -6.25 2.12
CA PHE A 173 13.88 -5.69 1.32
C PHE A 173 12.56 -5.59 2.10
N PHE A 174 12.17 -6.65 2.82
CA PHE A 174 10.98 -6.63 3.68
C PHE A 174 11.11 -5.66 4.86
N SER A 175 12.32 -5.56 5.43
CA SER A 175 12.64 -4.58 6.47
C SER A 175 12.46 -3.16 5.98
N TRP A 176 12.99 -2.85 4.81
CA TRP A 176 12.83 -1.54 4.19
C TRP A 176 11.36 -1.24 3.89
N SER A 177 10.61 -2.19 3.32
CA SER A 177 9.19 -1.95 3.05
C SER A 177 8.40 -1.69 4.34
N ALA A 178 8.65 -2.46 5.41
CA ALA A 178 8.04 -2.26 6.72
C ALA A 178 8.44 -0.91 7.37
N TRP A 179 9.68 -0.47 7.19
CA TRP A 179 10.14 0.85 7.62
C TRP A 179 9.34 1.96 6.90
N THR A 180 9.21 1.90 5.57
CA THR A 180 8.40 2.88 4.83
C THR A 180 6.93 2.88 5.28
N ALA A 181 6.42 1.72 5.66
CA ALA A 181 5.04 1.53 6.08
C ALA A 181 4.70 2.08 7.48
N SER A 182 5.71 2.27 8.33
CA SER A 182 5.52 2.64 9.74
C SER A 182 6.14 3.99 10.11
N THR A 183 7.23 4.39 9.46
CA THR A 183 7.93 5.63 9.75
C THR A 183 7.23 6.84 9.17
N ALA A 184 7.00 7.84 10.02
CA ALA A 184 6.41 9.12 9.63
C ALA A 184 7.26 9.81 8.56
N ARG A 185 6.62 10.24 7.46
CA ARG A 185 7.32 11.02 6.44
C ARG A 185 7.67 12.41 7.01
N PRO A 186 8.75 13.06 6.56
CA PRO A 186 9.15 14.37 7.09
C PRO A 186 8.02 15.40 7.04
N GLY A 187 7.73 16.03 8.16
CA GLY A 187 6.71 17.08 8.27
C GLY A 187 5.25 16.59 8.37
N HIS A 188 5.00 15.28 8.42
CA HIS A 188 3.63 14.73 8.52
C HIS A 188 3.49 13.72 9.67
N PRO A 189 2.27 13.55 10.23
CA PRO A 189 2.01 12.63 11.33
C PRO A 189 1.74 11.17 10.88
N TYR A 190 1.85 10.87 9.59
CA TYR A 190 1.56 9.57 9.00
C TYR A 190 2.75 9.01 8.22
N SER A 191 2.79 7.70 8.00
CA SER A 191 3.89 7.03 7.31
C SER A 191 3.94 7.30 5.80
N TYR A 192 5.02 6.92 5.11
CA TYR A 192 5.12 7.09 3.65
C TYR A 192 3.99 6.38 2.88
N THR A 193 3.35 5.38 3.48
CA THR A 193 2.22 4.63 2.93
C THR A 193 0.86 5.08 3.49
N ASN A 194 0.78 6.26 4.10
CA ASN A 194 -0.42 6.78 4.76
C ASN A 194 -0.96 5.87 5.87
N ASN A 195 -0.07 5.39 6.76
CA ASN A 195 -0.35 4.48 7.87
C ASN A 195 -0.91 3.10 7.45
N TRP A 196 -0.71 2.69 6.20
CA TRP A 196 -0.90 1.30 5.79
C TRP A 196 0.37 0.48 6.11
N PRO A 197 0.28 -0.79 6.58
CA PRO A 197 -0.92 -1.55 6.88
C PRO A 197 -1.48 -1.21 8.27
N PRO A 198 -2.75 -1.53 8.56
CA PRO A 198 -3.30 -1.43 9.91
C PRO A 198 -2.48 -2.28 10.89
N GLU A 199 -1.80 -1.61 11.82
CA GLU A 199 -0.92 -2.26 12.80
C GLU A 199 -0.94 -1.45 14.11
N PRO A 200 -1.81 -1.82 15.07
CA PRO A 200 -1.93 -1.11 16.34
C PRO A 200 -0.66 -1.12 17.19
N LEU A 201 0.26 -2.08 17.01
CA LEU A 201 1.49 -2.15 17.78
C LEU A 201 2.49 -1.03 17.45
N VAL A 202 2.35 -0.42 16.27
CA VAL A 202 3.14 0.76 15.85
C VAL A 202 2.28 2.00 15.61
N ASP A 203 1.01 1.99 16.04
CA ASP A 203 0.06 3.07 15.84
C ASP A 203 -0.21 3.41 14.36
N ASN A 204 -0.35 2.38 13.53
CA ASN A 204 -0.87 2.53 12.19
C ASN A 204 -2.40 2.39 12.20
N HIS A 205 -3.07 3.51 11.96
CA HIS A 205 -4.52 3.62 11.81
C HIS A 205 -4.86 4.56 10.64
N ALA A 206 -6.08 4.45 10.12
CA ALA A 206 -6.55 5.29 9.01
C ALA A 206 -6.39 6.77 9.34
N THR A 207 -5.77 7.52 8.43
CA THR A 207 -5.55 8.96 8.62
C THR A 207 -6.86 9.74 8.53
N ALA A 208 -6.91 10.92 9.16
CA ALA A 208 -8.07 11.80 9.06
C ALA A 208 -8.40 12.15 7.59
N ASP A 209 -7.37 12.41 6.78
CA ASP A 209 -7.54 12.71 5.35
C ASP A 209 -8.15 11.53 4.59
N SER A 210 -7.72 10.29 4.86
CA SER A 210 -8.30 9.09 4.25
C SER A 210 -9.81 8.96 4.54
N VAL A 211 -10.24 9.27 5.77
CA VAL A 211 -11.66 9.24 6.15
C VAL A 211 -12.44 10.35 5.45
N VAL A 212 -11.91 11.58 5.41
CA VAL A 212 -12.54 12.73 4.74
C VAL A 212 -12.74 12.45 3.25
N TRP A 213 -11.70 12.00 2.56
CA TRP A 213 -11.78 11.69 1.12
C TRP A 213 -12.73 10.52 0.83
N SER A 214 -12.83 9.55 1.73
CA SER A 214 -13.81 8.46 1.61
C SER A 214 -15.25 9.02 1.61
N VAL A 215 -15.59 9.91 2.55
CA VAL A 215 -16.92 10.54 2.62
C VAL A 215 -17.17 11.42 1.39
N LEU A 216 -16.21 12.25 0.99
CA LEU A 216 -16.34 13.12 -0.17
C LEU A 216 -16.52 12.32 -1.47
N SER A 217 -15.83 11.19 -1.64
CA SER A 217 -16.00 10.34 -2.82
C SER A 217 -17.40 9.73 -2.91
N LEU A 218 -18.01 9.35 -1.78
CA LEU A 218 -19.39 8.85 -1.75
C LEU A 218 -20.38 9.96 -2.12
N ILE A 219 -20.19 11.17 -1.59
CA ILE A 219 -21.02 12.33 -1.95
C ILE A 219 -20.89 12.63 -3.45
N ALA A 220 -19.65 12.65 -3.98
CA ALA A 220 -19.39 12.89 -5.39
C ALA A 220 -20.01 11.81 -6.29
N LEU A 221 -19.94 10.53 -5.89
CA LEU A 221 -20.56 9.43 -6.62
C LEU A 221 -22.08 9.57 -6.69
N LEU A 222 -22.74 9.77 -5.54
CA LEU A 222 -24.19 9.88 -5.45
C LEU A 222 -24.69 11.16 -6.15
N GLY A 223 -24.00 12.29 -5.95
CA GLY A 223 -24.30 13.54 -6.63
C GLY A 223 -24.10 13.44 -8.14
N GLY A 224 -23.00 12.82 -8.59
CA GLY A 224 -22.71 12.58 -10.00
C GLY A 224 -23.74 11.69 -10.67
N LEU A 225 -24.16 10.60 -10.00
CA LEU A 225 -25.22 9.72 -10.49
C LEU A 225 -26.57 10.45 -10.58
N GLY A 226 -26.92 11.25 -9.57
CA GLY A 226 -28.13 12.06 -9.59
C GLY A 226 -28.16 13.08 -10.73
N ILE A 227 -27.04 13.79 -10.96
CA ILE A 227 -26.89 14.72 -12.08
C ILE A 227 -27.01 13.97 -13.40
N LEU A 228 -26.31 12.83 -13.56
CA LEU A 228 -26.36 12.04 -14.78
C LEU A 228 -27.78 11.57 -15.11
N LEU A 229 -28.49 11.02 -14.12
CA LEU A 229 -29.88 10.57 -14.30
C LEU A 229 -30.83 11.74 -14.57
N GLY A 230 -30.63 12.88 -13.90
CA GLY A 230 -31.42 14.10 -14.14
C GLY A 230 -31.21 14.67 -15.55
N VAL A 231 -29.96 14.71 -16.02
CA VAL A 231 -29.59 15.12 -17.38
C VAL A 231 -30.18 14.16 -18.41
N PHE A 232 -30.07 12.86 -18.19
CA PHE A 232 -30.59 11.84 -19.09
C PHE A 232 -32.13 11.83 -19.13
N GLY A 233 -32.79 12.02 -17.98
CA GLY A 233 -34.25 12.10 -17.91
C GLY A 233 -34.82 13.39 -18.52
N ARG A 234 -34.08 14.51 -18.43
CA ARG A 234 -34.49 15.80 -19.01
C ARG A 234 -34.25 15.88 -20.51
N TRP A 235 -33.13 15.34 -20.98
CA TRP A 235 -32.76 15.31 -22.38
C TRP A 235 -32.79 13.86 -22.84
N THR A 236 -33.94 13.43 -23.35
CA THR A 236 -34.17 12.12 -23.94
C THR A 236 -33.16 11.87 -25.07
N PHE A 237 -32.02 11.25 -24.74
CA PHE A 237 -31.09 10.71 -25.73
C PHE A 237 -31.65 9.45 -26.41
N TRP A 238 -32.79 8.95 -25.95
CA TRP A 238 -33.60 7.90 -26.57
C TRP A 238 -34.89 8.49 -27.15
N ASP A 239 -34.78 9.40 -28.12
CA ASP A 239 -35.83 9.50 -29.14
C ASP A 239 -35.74 8.25 -30.01
N GLY A 240 -36.33 7.17 -29.51
CA GLY A 240 -36.82 6.09 -30.33
C GLY A 240 -38.07 6.57 -31.05
N THR A 241 -37.94 7.58 -31.91
CA THR A 241 -38.96 7.85 -32.92
C THR A 241 -38.83 6.80 -34.02
N ASP A 242 -39.24 5.57 -33.70
CA ASP A 242 -40.04 4.76 -34.60
C ASP A 242 -41.47 4.74 -34.04
N VAL A 243 -42.03 5.95 -33.89
CA VAL A 243 -43.48 6.14 -33.92
C VAL A 243 -43.89 6.13 -35.39
N ASN A 244 -43.86 4.94 -36.02
CA ASN A 244 -44.76 4.65 -37.10
C ASN A 244 -44.90 3.14 -37.32
N ASN A 245 -46.14 2.69 -37.10
CA ASN A 245 -46.74 1.50 -37.65
C ASN A 245 -46.52 0.17 -36.90
N ARG A 246 -47.30 -0.02 -35.83
CA ARG A 246 -48.18 -1.21 -35.70
C ARG A 246 -49.26 -0.95 -34.64
N GLN A 247 -50.50 -1.06 -35.07
CA GLN A 247 -51.68 -1.17 -34.21
C GLN A 247 -51.49 -2.22 -33.13
N CYS A 248 -51.85 -1.89 -31.89
CA CYS A 248 -52.64 -2.78 -31.05
C CYS A 248 -53.36 -1.99 -29.94
N PRO A 249 -54.69 -2.13 -29.81
CA PRO A 249 -55.48 -1.43 -28.80
C PRO A 249 -55.48 -2.27 -27.51
N PHE A 250 -55.06 -1.71 -26.39
CA PHE A 250 -55.55 -2.21 -25.10
C PHE A 250 -55.73 -1.05 -24.13
N ALA A 251 -57.00 -0.71 -23.96
CA ALA A 251 -57.47 0.23 -22.97
C ALA A 251 -57.20 -0.31 -21.56
N LEU A 252 -56.84 0.57 -20.65
CA LEU A 252 -57.26 0.50 -19.25
C LEU A 252 -57.20 1.91 -18.66
N ARG A 253 -58.33 2.59 -18.84
CA ARG A 253 -58.71 3.80 -18.11
C ARG A 253 -59.27 3.35 -16.76
N THR A 254 -59.04 4.18 -15.74
CA THR A 254 -59.73 4.29 -14.44
C THR A 254 -59.52 3.20 -13.37
N MET A 255 -58.83 3.58 -12.28
CA MET A 255 -59.24 3.24 -10.92
C MET A 255 -58.67 4.27 -9.93
N PHE A 256 -59.40 5.38 -9.74
CA PHE A 256 -59.45 6.15 -8.49
C PHE A 256 -60.82 6.84 -8.44
N SER A 257 -61.74 6.19 -7.74
CA SER A 257 -62.88 6.71 -6.99
C SER A 257 -63.10 5.77 -5.82
#